data_AF-A0A330L164-F1
#
_entry.id   AF-A0A330L164-F1
#
_cell.length_a   1.000
_cell.length_b   1.000
_cell.length_c   1.000
_cell.angle_alpha   90.00
_cell.angle_beta   90.00
_cell.angle_gamma   90.00
#
_symmetry.space_group_name_H-M   'P 1'
#
loop_
_entity.id
_entity.type
_entity.pdbx_description
1 polymer ?
#
loop_
_entity_poly.entity_id
_entity_poly.type
_entity_poly.pdbx_seq_one_letter_code
_entity_poly.pdbx_strand_id
1 'polypeptide(L)'
;MHGIEAHSLLNRNRTMANRMTTLGRLEEVVSTADEFDRVVSQALPLLLDRAAGYTKRFLRETGQWSDDVAHEKFVLRWGAEYLEQFLVTGRSEVPCRPLFLLDSLVARQHSRPEPFCYHPDLLTPLGRFLDGLVGRAAVSRDALIALYHHCYGLGPGQVISALRLNGSESPRIYKNFQRWRDSGWKRAIGDMGMTDAELKGLNEQQRQQHRFNSDAERLLGFVQAHYRKSEPDHYPCLSRLQWEDMFLQGYGTDYRIWHLALCLECLRTAWGLGLDGAAIVGKPRLVLQLEP
;
A
#
# COMPACT_ATOMS: atom_id res chain seq x y z
N MET A 1 29.72 -21.06 46.75
CA MET A 1 29.28 -20.91 45.34
C MET A 1 27.80 -20.49 45.17
N HIS A 2 27.06 -20.08 46.22
CA HIS A 2 25.64 -19.70 46.12
C HIS A 2 25.33 -18.21 45.86
N GLY A 3 26.34 -17.34 45.73
CA GLY A 3 26.14 -15.88 45.56
C GLY A 3 25.99 -15.39 44.12
N ILE A 4 26.42 -16.17 43.12
CA ILE A 4 26.47 -15.76 41.71
C ILE A 4 25.12 -15.99 41.00
N GLU A 5 24.40 -17.05 41.36
CA GLU A 5 23.09 -17.39 40.76
C GLU A 5 21.97 -16.45 41.21
N ALA A 6 21.99 -16.00 42.47
CA ALA A 6 20.99 -15.06 43.01
C ALA A 6 21.07 -13.68 42.35
N HIS A 7 22.28 -13.17 42.10
CA HIS A 7 22.50 -11.90 41.38
C HIS A 7 22.09 -11.98 39.91
N SER A 8 22.31 -13.13 39.26
CA SER A 8 21.88 -13.39 37.87
C SER A 8 20.36 -13.37 37.74
N LEU A 9 19.64 -14.06 38.64
CA LEU A 9 18.18 -14.12 38.66
C LEU A 9 17.53 -12.75 38.96
N LEU A 10 18.10 -11.98 39.89
CA LEU A 10 17.64 -10.62 40.20
C LEU A 10 17.84 -9.66 39.02
N ASN A 11 18.98 -9.72 38.33
CA ASN A 11 19.22 -8.92 37.12
C ASN A 11 18.28 -9.33 35.98
N ARG A 12 17.99 -10.62 35.82
CA ARG A 12 17.07 -11.13 34.80
C ARG A 12 15.64 -10.67 35.06
N ASN A 13 15.18 -10.73 36.31
CA ASN A 13 13.84 -10.27 36.72
C ASN A 13 13.68 -8.76 36.57
N ARG A 14 14.71 -7.97 36.94
CA ARG A 14 14.70 -6.52 36.76
C ARG A 14 14.72 -6.11 35.28
N THR A 15 15.44 -6.86 34.44
CA THR A 15 15.46 -6.66 32.98
C THR A 15 14.10 -7.01 32.36
N MET A 16 13.45 -8.09 32.79
CA MET A 16 12.11 -8.45 32.32
C MET A 16 11.04 -7.45 32.74
N ALA A 17 11.05 -7.00 34.00
CA ALA A 17 10.12 -5.96 34.46
C ALA A 17 10.29 -4.66 33.66
N ASN A 18 11.52 -4.22 33.43
CA ASN A 18 11.80 -3.00 32.65
C ASN A 18 11.39 -3.15 31.18
N ARG A 19 11.54 -4.34 30.59
CA ARG A 19 11.04 -4.66 29.25
C ARG A 19 9.52 -4.60 29.17
N MET A 20 8.80 -5.13 30.18
CA MET A 20 7.34 -5.09 30.21
C MET A 20 6.81 -3.66 30.35
N THR A 21 7.44 -2.82 31.17
CA THR A 21 7.07 -1.39 31.29
C THR A 21 7.34 -0.62 30.00
N THR A 22 8.47 -0.89 29.36
CA THR A 22 8.82 -0.26 28.07
C THR A 22 7.87 -0.71 26.95
N LEU A 23 7.46 -1.98 26.94
CA LEU A 23 6.53 -2.53 25.96
C LEU A 23 5.12 -1.95 26.13
N GLY A 24 4.64 -1.79 27.36
CA GLY A 24 3.37 -1.12 27.63
C GLY A 24 3.34 0.32 27.10
N ARG A 25 4.43 1.08 27.28
CA ARG A 25 4.53 2.45 26.72
C ARG A 25 4.57 2.51 25.20
N LEU A 26 5.02 1.45 24.52
CA LEU A 26 4.99 1.37 23.05
C LEU A 26 3.60 1.07 22.49
N GLU A 27 2.69 0.52 23.31
CA GLU A 27 1.30 0.23 22.93
C GLU A 27 0.36 1.42 23.17
N GLU A 28 0.79 2.38 24.00
CA GLU A 28 0.07 3.62 24.29
C GLU A 28 0.11 4.62 23.13
N VAL A 29 -0.88 5.52 23.10
CA VAL A 29 -0.95 6.58 22.09
C VAL A 29 0.03 7.70 22.46
N VAL A 30 1.04 7.87 21.62
CA VAL A 30 1.96 8.99 21.64
C VAL A 30 1.39 10.13 20.81
N SER A 31 1.40 11.34 21.35
CA SER A 31 0.71 12.49 20.74
C SER A 31 1.65 13.52 20.09
N THR A 32 2.95 13.47 20.39
CA THR A 32 3.93 14.45 19.89
C THR A 32 5.19 13.78 19.36
N ALA A 33 5.91 14.45 18.46
CA ALA A 33 7.17 13.95 17.90
C ALA A 33 8.26 13.78 18.98
N ASP A 34 8.35 14.71 19.95
CA ASP A 34 9.34 14.63 21.04
C ASP A 34 9.04 13.48 22.02
N GLU A 35 7.77 13.16 22.22
CA GLU A 35 7.36 11.99 22.99
C GLU A 35 7.67 10.70 22.23
N PHE A 36 7.44 10.68 20.92
CA PHE A 36 7.78 9.55 20.04
C PHE A 36 9.28 9.23 20.11
N ASP A 37 10.14 10.23 19.91
CA ASP A 37 11.59 10.06 19.95
C ASP A 37 12.08 9.52 21.31
N ARG A 38 11.51 10.02 22.41
CA ARG A 38 11.85 9.55 23.77
C ARG A 38 11.42 8.10 24.01
N VAL A 39 10.21 7.74 23.62
CA VAL A 39 9.69 6.37 23.80
C VAL A 39 10.46 5.38 22.94
N VAL A 40 10.72 5.73 21.68
CA VAL A 40 11.39 4.85 20.72
C VAL A 40 12.87 4.68 21.06
N SER A 41 13.59 5.74 21.44
CA SER A 41 15.00 5.65 21.84
C SER A 41 15.23 4.75 23.05
N GLN A 42 14.30 4.74 24.02
CA GLN A 42 14.35 3.87 25.20
C GLN A 42 14.08 2.39 24.86
N ALA A 43 13.50 2.11 23.69
CA ALA A 43 13.02 0.79 23.31
C ALA A 43 13.68 0.20 22.05
N LEU A 44 14.74 0.82 21.52
CA LEU A 44 15.39 0.40 20.27
C LEU A 44 15.69 -1.11 20.20
N PRO A 45 16.27 -1.76 21.23
CA PRO A 45 16.52 -3.20 21.16
C PRO A 45 15.24 -4.04 21.01
N LEU A 46 14.16 -3.64 21.70
CA LEU A 46 12.88 -4.34 21.62
C LEU A 46 12.23 -4.17 20.25
N LEU A 47 12.34 -2.97 19.67
CA LEU A 47 11.80 -2.68 18.34
C LEU A 47 12.56 -3.43 17.24
N LEU A 48 13.90 -3.52 17.36
CA LEU A 48 14.73 -4.32 16.46
C LEU A 48 14.36 -5.80 16.53
N ASP A 49 14.28 -6.37 17.74
CA ASP A 49 13.89 -7.77 17.96
C ASP A 49 12.51 -8.06 17.34
N ARG A 50 11.58 -7.10 17.47
CA ARG A 50 10.23 -7.23 16.90
C ARG A 50 10.26 -7.19 15.37
N ALA A 51 10.95 -6.23 14.76
CA ALA A 51 11.04 -6.11 13.30
C ALA A 51 11.73 -7.33 12.66
N ALA A 52 12.81 -7.81 13.28
CA ALA A 52 13.48 -9.04 12.86
C ALA A 52 12.58 -10.27 13.03
N GLY A 53 11.83 -10.35 14.15
CA GLY A 53 10.86 -11.42 14.42
C GLY A 53 9.73 -11.51 13.39
N TYR A 54 9.19 -10.37 12.93
CA TYR A 54 8.22 -10.32 11.84
C TYR A 54 8.82 -10.78 10.51
N THR A 55 10.01 -10.31 10.17
CA THR A 55 10.71 -10.70 8.94
C THR A 55 10.99 -12.19 8.90
N LYS A 56 11.48 -12.76 10.02
CA LYS A 56 11.68 -14.19 10.16
C LYS A 56 10.38 -14.99 10.01
N ARG A 57 9.29 -14.51 10.60
CA ARG A 57 7.97 -15.14 10.47
C ARG A 57 7.50 -15.14 9.01
N PHE A 58 7.60 -14.00 8.34
CA PHE A 58 7.23 -13.88 6.93
C PHE A 58 8.02 -14.84 6.03
N LEU A 59 9.35 -14.91 6.19
CA LEU A 59 10.19 -15.84 5.42
C LEU A 59 9.82 -17.30 5.69
N ARG A 60 9.42 -17.65 6.92
CA ARG A 60 8.93 -19.00 7.25
C ARG A 60 7.60 -19.30 6.59
N GLU A 61 6.66 -18.37 6.64
CA GLU A 61 5.32 -18.51 6.07
C GLU A 61 5.35 -18.60 4.53
N THR A 62 6.32 -17.94 3.88
CA THR A 62 6.53 -17.96 2.43
C THR A 62 7.46 -19.07 1.94
N GLY A 63 7.97 -19.93 2.84
CA GLY A 63 8.89 -21.02 2.48
C GLY A 63 10.30 -20.57 2.06
N GLN A 64 10.67 -19.32 2.32
CA GLN A 64 11.96 -18.72 1.98
C GLN A 64 12.99 -18.79 3.13
N TRP A 65 12.61 -19.32 4.29
CA TRP A 65 13.48 -19.42 5.46
C TRP A 65 14.33 -20.68 5.46
N SER A 66 15.62 -20.52 5.82
CA SER A 66 16.52 -21.62 6.18
C SER A 66 17.13 -21.35 7.55
N ASP A 67 17.20 -22.38 8.39
CA ASP A 67 17.77 -22.29 9.75
C ASP A 67 19.31 -22.25 9.72
N ASP A 68 19.86 -21.18 9.14
CA ASP A 68 21.31 -20.94 9.05
C ASP A 68 21.72 -19.54 9.52
N VAL A 69 23.01 -19.37 9.81
CA VAL A 69 23.56 -18.12 10.34
C VAL A 69 23.43 -16.97 9.35
N ALA A 70 23.38 -17.23 8.05
CA ALA A 70 23.24 -16.17 7.05
C ALA A 70 21.83 -15.58 7.08
N HIS A 71 20.79 -16.41 7.17
CA HIS A 71 19.41 -15.98 7.33
C HIS A 71 19.15 -15.28 8.67
N GLU A 72 19.77 -15.73 9.77
CA GLU A 72 19.70 -15.01 11.06
C GLU A 72 20.34 -13.62 10.97
N LYS A 73 21.49 -13.48 10.30
CA LYS A 73 22.12 -12.17 10.05
C LYS A 73 21.28 -11.30 9.10
N PHE A 74 20.67 -11.92 8.10
CA PHE A 74 19.81 -11.25 7.13
C PHE A 74 18.60 -10.61 7.82
N VAL A 75 17.85 -11.35 8.64
CA VAL A 75 16.66 -10.79 9.32
C VAL A 75 17.01 -9.69 10.31
N LEU A 76 18.19 -9.76 10.94
CA LEU A 76 18.69 -8.68 11.81
C LEU A 76 19.03 -7.42 11.00
N ARG A 77 19.73 -7.57 9.87
CA ARG A 77 20.04 -6.45 8.97
C ARG A 77 18.77 -5.80 8.44
N TRP A 78 17.84 -6.61 7.95
CA TRP A 78 16.58 -6.12 7.40
C TRP A 78 15.68 -5.50 8.49
N GLY A 79 15.67 -6.09 9.69
CA GLY A 79 15.02 -5.50 10.86
C GLY A 79 15.59 -4.13 11.23
N ALA A 80 16.90 -3.93 11.11
CA ALA A 80 17.53 -2.63 11.33
C ALA A 80 17.11 -1.61 10.25
N GLU A 81 17.07 -2.00 8.98
CA GLU A 81 16.59 -1.14 7.89
C GLU A 81 15.13 -0.68 8.11
N TYR A 82 14.26 -1.59 8.57
CA TYR A 82 12.88 -1.21 8.94
C TYR A 82 12.82 -0.28 10.15
N LEU A 83 13.67 -0.50 11.15
CA LEU A 83 13.75 0.37 12.32
C LEU A 83 14.24 1.77 11.93
N GLU A 84 15.21 1.89 11.04
CA GLU A 84 15.66 3.17 10.50
C GLU A 84 14.54 3.90 9.75
N GLN A 85 13.82 3.21 8.85
CA GLN A 85 12.67 3.79 8.16
C GLN A 85 11.57 4.24 9.14
N PHE A 86 11.32 3.44 10.18
CA PHE A 86 10.37 3.78 11.23
C PHE A 86 10.79 5.02 12.02
N LEU A 87 12.08 5.17 12.34
CA LEU A 87 12.61 6.36 13.01
C LEU A 87 12.47 7.63 12.15
N VAL A 88 12.70 7.51 10.84
CA VAL A 88 12.57 8.63 9.90
C VAL A 88 11.11 9.05 9.71
N THR A 89 10.21 8.09 9.52
CA THR A 89 8.81 8.38 9.13
C THR A 89 7.86 8.52 10.32
N GLY A 90 8.14 7.88 11.44
CA GLY A 90 7.22 7.79 12.58
C GLY A 90 6.86 9.14 13.21
N ARG A 91 7.79 10.11 13.21
CA ARG A 91 7.56 11.48 13.71
C ARG A 91 6.40 12.19 13.01
N SER A 92 6.21 11.91 11.72
CA SER A 92 5.15 12.53 10.90
C SER A 92 3.79 11.84 11.04
N GLU A 93 3.74 10.70 11.72
CA GLU A 93 2.54 9.86 11.85
C GLU A 93 1.89 9.98 13.23
N VAL A 94 2.40 10.86 14.12
CA VAL A 94 1.77 11.19 15.40
C VAL A 94 0.45 11.96 15.19
N PRO A 95 -0.62 11.71 15.99
CA PRO A 95 -0.67 10.78 17.11
C PRO A 95 -0.76 9.32 16.68
N CYS A 96 0.04 8.44 17.29
CA CYS A 96 0.14 7.03 16.91
C CYS A 96 0.41 6.11 18.11
N ARG A 97 0.19 4.81 17.94
CA ARG A 97 0.72 3.76 18.84
C ARG A 97 2.01 3.22 18.23
N PRO A 98 3.20 3.51 18.78
CA PRO A 98 4.48 3.20 18.14
C PRO A 98 4.65 1.73 17.72
N LEU A 99 4.23 0.79 18.57
CA LEU A 99 4.34 -0.65 18.27
C LEU A 99 3.48 -1.04 17.07
N PHE A 100 2.23 -0.58 17.06
CA PHE A 100 1.30 -0.85 15.97
C PHE A 100 1.74 -0.18 14.66
N LEU A 101 2.32 1.01 14.74
CA LEU A 101 2.88 1.72 13.60
C LEU A 101 4.07 0.96 12.99
N LEU A 102 4.99 0.45 13.82
CA LEU A 102 6.10 -0.40 13.37
C LEU A 102 5.59 -1.69 12.72
N ASP A 103 4.66 -2.39 13.35
CA ASP A 103 4.07 -3.63 12.82
C ASP A 103 3.40 -3.37 11.46
N SER A 104 2.66 -2.27 11.35
CA SER A 104 2.03 -1.84 10.11
C SER A 104 3.06 -1.50 9.03
N LEU A 105 4.18 -0.89 9.40
CA LEU A 105 5.28 -0.58 8.47
C LEU A 105 5.91 -1.87 7.95
N VAL A 106 6.28 -2.79 8.83
CA VAL A 106 6.93 -4.07 8.47
C VAL A 106 5.99 -4.92 7.63
N ALA A 107 4.73 -5.06 8.05
CA ALA A 107 3.72 -5.80 7.30
C ALA A 107 3.49 -5.17 5.91
N ARG A 108 3.45 -3.84 5.82
CA ARG A 108 3.36 -3.13 4.55
C ARG A 108 4.56 -3.41 3.65
N GLN A 109 5.78 -3.46 4.18
CA GLN A 109 6.97 -3.73 3.35
C GLN A 109 6.99 -5.16 2.82
N HIS A 110 6.63 -6.15 3.64
CA HIS A 110 6.51 -7.55 3.20
C HIS A 110 5.30 -7.81 2.30
N SER A 111 4.23 -7.02 2.46
CA SER A 111 3.04 -7.11 1.62
C SER A 111 3.16 -6.32 0.32
N ARG A 112 4.22 -5.52 0.15
CA ARG A 112 4.51 -4.85 -1.13
C ARG A 112 4.98 -5.93 -2.09
N PRO A 113 4.26 -6.17 -3.20
CA PRO A 113 4.88 -6.91 -4.29
C PRO A 113 6.18 -6.20 -4.67
N GLU A 114 7.23 -6.98 -4.94
CA GLU A 114 8.54 -6.43 -5.31
C GLU A 114 8.33 -5.41 -6.43
N PRO A 115 8.81 -4.15 -6.28
CA PRO A 115 8.71 -3.18 -7.36
C PRO A 115 9.26 -3.80 -8.64
N PHE A 116 8.68 -3.47 -9.80
CA PHE A 116 9.08 -4.06 -11.08
C PHE A 116 10.41 -3.43 -11.58
N CYS A 117 11.40 -3.36 -10.69
CA CYS A 117 12.58 -2.51 -10.72
C CYS A 117 13.64 -2.93 -11.75
N TYR A 118 13.42 -4.05 -12.46
CA TYR A 118 14.34 -4.56 -13.47
C TYR A 118 13.75 -4.64 -14.88
N HIS A 119 12.46 -4.29 -15.07
CA HIS A 119 11.91 -4.30 -16.43
C HIS A 119 12.31 -3.03 -17.18
N PRO A 120 13.02 -3.15 -18.32
CA PRO A 120 13.60 -2.00 -19.01
C PRO A 120 12.56 -0.91 -19.35
N ASP A 121 11.35 -1.32 -19.74
CA ASP A 121 10.29 -0.37 -20.10
C ASP A 121 9.73 0.41 -18.90
N LEU A 122 9.86 -0.12 -17.68
CA LEU A 122 9.37 0.51 -16.46
C LEU A 122 10.39 1.45 -15.81
N LEU A 123 11.63 1.49 -16.33
CA LEU A 123 12.64 2.47 -15.92
C LEU A 123 12.41 3.87 -16.52
N THR A 124 11.50 3.98 -17.50
CA THR A 124 11.08 5.27 -18.06
C THR A 124 10.29 6.09 -17.02
N PRO A 125 10.23 7.43 -17.13
CA PRO A 125 9.42 8.26 -16.23
C PRO A 125 7.94 7.83 -16.17
N LEU A 126 7.35 7.47 -17.31
CA LEU A 126 5.96 6.98 -17.38
C LEU A 126 5.83 5.61 -16.72
N GLY A 127 6.80 4.73 -16.96
CA GLY A 127 6.86 3.41 -16.35
C GLY A 127 6.95 3.47 -14.82
N ARG A 128 7.88 4.26 -14.28
CA ARG A 128 8.03 4.48 -12.83
C ARG A 128 6.80 5.11 -12.21
N PHE A 129 6.15 6.04 -12.93
CA PHE A 129 4.90 6.63 -12.47
C PHE A 129 3.81 5.56 -12.31
N LEU A 130 3.60 4.71 -13.32
CA LEU A 130 2.59 3.66 -13.27
C LEU A 130 2.92 2.57 -12.24
N ASP A 131 4.17 2.09 -12.21
CA ASP A 131 4.67 1.12 -11.24
C ASP A 131 4.47 1.63 -9.80
N GLY A 132 4.91 2.85 -9.53
CA GLY A 132 4.79 3.47 -8.23
C GLY A 132 3.34 3.70 -7.80
N LEU A 133 2.48 4.16 -8.71
CA LEU A 133 1.08 4.44 -8.43
C LEU A 133 0.32 3.15 -8.09
N VAL A 134 0.49 2.10 -8.90
CA VAL A 134 -0.18 0.82 -8.67
C VAL A 134 0.44 0.08 -7.47
N GLY A 135 1.75 0.16 -7.28
CA GLY A 135 2.42 -0.35 -6.08
C GLY A 135 1.94 0.33 -4.80
N ARG A 136 1.63 1.63 -4.86
CA ARG A 136 1.00 2.32 -3.72
C ARG A 136 -0.43 1.84 -3.50
N ALA A 137 -1.20 1.63 -4.56
CA ALA A 137 -2.56 1.10 -4.48
C ALA A 137 -2.62 -0.29 -3.83
N ALA A 138 -1.57 -1.10 -3.99
CA ALA A 138 -1.48 -2.41 -3.35
C ALA A 138 -1.51 -2.37 -1.82
N VAL A 139 -1.12 -1.24 -1.22
CA VAL A 139 -0.99 -1.08 0.24
C VAL A 139 -1.75 0.11 0.82
N SER A 140 -2.46 0.87 -0.01
CA SER A 140 -3.21 2.06 0.41
C SER A 140 -4.58 2.09 -0.24
N ARG A 141 -5.63 2.05 0.57
CA ARG A 141 -7.02 2.17 0.08
C ARG A 141 -7.26 3.53 -0.58
N ASP A 142 -6.65 4.60 -0.08
CA ASP A 142 -6.77 5.93 -0.69
C ASP A 142 -6.19 5.92 -2.12
N ALA A 143 -4.98 5.35 -2.30
CA ALA A 143 -4.36 5.22 -3.62
C ALA A 143 -5.14 4.28 -4.56
N LEU A 144 -5.66 3.16 -4.04
CA LEU A 144 -6.49 2.25 -4.82
C LEU A 144 -7.75 2.92 -5.36
N ILE A 145 -8.44 3.70 -4.52
CA ILE A 145 -9.59 4.48 -4.97
C ILE A 145 -9.16 5.58 -5.95
N ALA A 146 -7.99 6.20 -5.73
CA ALA A 146 -7.46 7.21 -6.64
C ALA A 146 -7.03 6.64 -8.01
N LEU A 147 -6.77 5.35 -8.15
CA LEU A 147 -6.50 4.73 -9.46
C LEU A 147 -7.65 4.95 -10.45
N TYR A 148 -8.90 5.02 -10.00
CA TYR A 148 -10.02 5.28 -10.91
C TYR A 148 -9.93 6.66 -11.56
N HIS A 149 -9.39 7.64 -10.83
CA HIS A 149 -9.08 8.96 -11.36
C HIS A 149 -7.82 8.92 -12.22
N HIS A 150 -6.72 8.40 -11.67
CA HIS A 150 -5.44 8.41 -12.34
C HIS A 150 -5.38 7.56 -13.61
N CYS A 151 -6.14 6.47 -13.71
CA CYS A 151 -6.16 5.61 -14.90
C CYS A 151 -7.30 5.96 -15.86
N TYR A 152 -8.45 6.42 -15.36
CA TYR A 152 -9.67 6.53 -16.17
C TYR A 152 -10.35 7.91 -16.12
N GLY A 153 -9.83 8.84 -15.32
CA GLY A 153 -10.42 10.17 -15.12
C GLY A 153 -11.76 10.14 -14.37
N LEU A 154 -12.04 9.09 -13.60
CA LEU A 154 -13.32 8.96 -12.90
C LEU A 154 -13.30 9.68 -11.55
N GLY A 155 -14.27 10.58 -11.36
CA GLY A 155 -14.53 11.23 -10.08
C GLY A 155 -15.26 10.34 -9.08
N PRO A 156 -15.39 10.76 -7.81
CA PRO A 156 -15.95 9.93 -6.73
C PRO A 156 -17.37 9.44 -7.00
N GLY A 157 -18.24 10.28 -7.58
CA GLY A 157 -19.61 9.89 -7.94
C GLY A 157 -19.66 8.81 -9.04
N GLN A 158 -18.76 8.91 -10.03
CA GLN A 158 -18.63 7.90 -11.09
C GLN A 158 -18.09 6.58 -10.53
N VAL A 159 -17.14 6.64 -9.59
CA VAL A 159 -16.62 5.45 -8.89
C VAL A 159 -17.72 4.76 -8.07
N ILE A 160 -18.51 5.52 -7.31
CA ILE A 160 -19.66 5.00 -6.55
C ILE A 160 -20.65 4.28 -7.48
N SER A 161 -20.96 4.90 -8.62
CA SER A 161 -21.86 4.34 -9.63
C SER A 161 -21.30 3.07 -10.27
N ALA A 162 -20.04 3.09 -10.72
CA ALA A 162 -19.36 1.93 -11.33
C ALA A 162 -19.31 0.72 -10.39
N LEU A 163 -19.15 0.99 -9.10
CA LEU A 163 -19.06 -0.03 -8.07
C LEU A 163 -20.42 -0.41 -7.48
N ARG A 164 -21.52 0.25 -7.88
CA ARG A 164 -22.86 0.14 -7.26
C ARG A 164 -22.79 0.11 -5.74
N LEU A 165 -22.06 1.06 -5.16
CA LEU A 165 -21.98 1.17 -3.71
C LEU A 165 -23.29 1.74 -3.17
N ASN A 166 -23.68 1.26 -1.99
CA ASN A 166 -24.86 1.77 -1.30
C ASN A 166 -24.56 3.11 -0.58
N GLY A 167 -25.59 3.68 0.05
CA GLY A 167 -25.49 4.95 0.76
C GLY A 167 -24.54 4.96 1.97
N SER A 168 -24.24 3.80 2.58
CA SER A 168 -23.35 3.74 3.76
C SER A 168 -21.87 3.67 3.38
N GLU A 169 -21.55 3.15 2.19
CA GLU A 169 -20.19 3.04 1.66
C GLU A 169 -19.76 4.27 0.86
N SER A 170 -20.72 4.95 0.23
CA SER A 170 -20.49 6.14 -0.61
C SER A 170 -19.67 7.26 0.06
N PRO A 171 -19.93 7.65 1.33
CA PRO A 171 -19.14 8.69 2.00
C PRO A 171 -17.66 8.33 2.16
N ARG A 172 -17.32 7.04 2.20
CA ARG A 172 -15.93 6.60 2.33
C ARG A 172 -15.14 6.94 1.06
N ILE A 173 -15.72 6.76 -0.12
CA ILE A 173 -15.08 7.11 -1.40
C ILE A 173 -14.68 8.58 -1.44
N TYR A 174 -15.59 9.50 -1.05
CA TYR A 174 -15.25 10.92 -0.97
C TYR A 174 -14.11 11.21 0.00
N LYS A 175 -14.11 10.58 1.19
CA LYS A 175 -13.01 10.70 2.16
C LYS A 175 -11.69 10.13 1.61
N ASN A 176 -11.72 9.04 0.87
CA ASN A 176 -10.52 8.46 0.24
C ASN A 176 -9.90 9.44 -0.77
N PHE A 177 -10.72 10.00 -1.67
CA PHE A 177 -10.28 11.04 -2.61
C PHE A 177 -9.74 12.28 -1.91
N GLN A 178 -10.40 12.73 -0.84
CA GLN A 178 -9.96 13.91 -0.09
C GLN A 178 -8.59 13.67 0.56
N ARG A 179 -8.42 12.55 1.29
CA ARG A 179 -7.13 12.21 1.92
C ARG A 179 -6.01 12.03 0.89
N TRP A 180 -6.34 11.50 -0.28
CA TRP A 180 -5.41 11.41 -1.40
C TRP A 180 -4.95 12.79 -1.87
N ARG A 181 -5.89 13.71 -2.15
CA ARG A 181 -5.58 15.10 -2.54
C ARG A 181 -4.81 15.87 -1.47
N ASP A 182 -5.18 15.73 -0.20
CA ASP A 182 -4.59 16.52 0.89
C ASP A 182 -3.13 16.15 1.18
N SER A 183 -2.80 14.86 1.15
CA SER A 183 -1.45 14.39 1.53
C SER A 183 -1.01 13.09 0.85
N GLY A 184 -1.93 12.25 0.40
CA GLY A 184 -1.62 10.95 -0.18
C GLY A 184 -0.78 11.06 -1.46
N TRP A 185 -1.19 11.97 -2.36
CA TRP A 185 -0.50 12.23 -3.62
C TRP A 185 0.95 12.68 -3.42
N LYS A 186 1.17 13.70 -2.59
CA LYS A 186 2.51 14.23 -2.31
C LYS A 186 3.44 13.18 -1.72
N ARG A 187 2.92 12.34 -0.80
CA ARG A 187 3.68 11.20 -0.25
C ARG A 187 3.99 10.17 -1.32
N ALA A 188 3.03 9.84 -2.18
CA ALA A 188 3.23 8.86 -3.24
C ALA A 188 4.30 9.31 -4.23
N ILE A 189 4.27 10.56 -4.71
CA ILE A 189 5.29 11.11 -5.60
C ILE A 189 6.68 11.13 -4.94
N GLY A 190 6.74 11.51 -3.65
CA GLY A 190 7.97 11.45 -2.87
C GLY A 190 8.53 10.03 -2.74
N ASP A 191 7.68 9.06 -2.42
CA ASP A 191 8.04 7.64 -2.30
C ASP A 191 8.54 7.06 -3.64
N MET A 192 8.00 7.55 -4.78
CA MET A 192 8.44 7.15 -6.13
C MET A 192 9.79 7.77 -6.54
N GLY A 193 10.28 8.78 -5.80
CA GLY A 193 11.47 9.55 -6.18
C GLY A 193 11.29 10.34 -7.47
N MET A 194 10.05 10.72 -7.82
CA MET A 194 9.76 11.52 -9.01
C MET A 194 10.03 13.00 -8.75
N THR A 195 10.72 13.63 -9.69
CA THR A 195 11.01 15.06 -9.66
C THR A 195 9.92 15.87 -10.36
N ASP A 196 9.77 17.14 -9.98
CA ASP A 196 8.83 18.05 -10.64
C ASP A 196 9.12 18.21 -12.15
N ALA A 197 10.39 18.10 -12.55
CA ALA A 197 10.79 18.16 -13.95
C ALA A 197 10.28 16.95 -14.74
N GLU A 198 10.31 15.75 -14.14
CA GLU A 198 9.79 14.53 -14.77
C GLU A 198 8.27 14.58 -14.89
N LEU A 199 7.55 15.06 -13.87
CA LEU A 199 6.10 15.24 -13.94
C LEU A 199 5.70 16.25 -15.01
N LYS A 200 6.43 17.37 -15.14
CA LYS A 200 6.23 18.33 -16.23
C LYS A 200 6.49 17.70 -17.60
N GLY A 201 7.56 16.92 -17.73
CA GLY A 201 7.88 16.20 -18.96
C GLY A 201 6.78 15.21 -19.36
N LEU A 202 6.18 14.50 -18.40
CA LEU A 202 5.03 13.62 -18.66
C LEU A 202 3.79 14.42 -19.09
N ASN A 203 3.49 15.55 -18.45
CA ASN A 203 2.40 16.45 -18.85
C ASN A 203 2.59 16.99 -20.28
N GLU A 204 3.82 17.28 -20.69
CA GLU A 204 4.14 17.69 -22.06
C GLU A 204 3.99 16.55 -23.07
N GLN A 205 4.45 15.35 -22.72
CA GLN A 205 4.28 14.15 -23.54
C GLN A 205 2.80 13.78 -23.72
N GLN A 206 1.97 14.01 -22.70
CA GLN A 206 0.52 13.79 -22.78
C GLN A 206 -0.16 14.65 -23.85
N ARG A 207 0.43 15.79 -24.25
CA ARG A 207 -0.05 16.58 -25.39
C ARG A 207 0.05 15.82 -26.72
N GLN A 208 0.96 14.85 -26.82
CA GLN A 208 1.07 13.91 -27.95
C GLN A 208 0.20 12.66 -27.70
N GLN A 209 -1.11 12.90 -27.53
CA GLN A 209 -2.10 11.96 -26.98
C GLN A 209 -2.01 10.52 -27.51
N HIS A 210 -1.78 10.31 -28.82
CA HIS A 210 -1.78 8.95 -29.39
C HIS A 210 -0.62 8.06 -28.93
N ARG A 211 0.62 8.57 -28.97
CA ARG A 211 1.79 7.77 -28.56
C ARG A 211 1.78 7.54 -27.06
N PHE A 212 1.51 8.60 -26.31
CA PHE A 212 1.43 8.55 -24.85
C PHE A 212 0.38 7.54 -24.36
N ASN A 213 -0.82 7.55 -24.94
CA ASN A 213 -1.87 6.59 -24.55
C ASN A 213 -1.51 5.15 -24.92
N SER A 214 -0.91 4.92 -26.10
CA SER A 214 -0.48 3.58 -26.50
C SER A 214 0.61 3.03 -25.56
N ASP A 215 1.57 3.86 -25.19
CA ASP A 215 2.63 3.47 -24.25
C ASP A 215 2.06 3.24 -22.85
N ALA A 216 1.15 4.11 -22.40
CA ALA A 216 0.45 3.97 -21.14
C ALA A 216 -0.37 2.68 -21.07
N GLU A 217 -1.15 2.35 -22.11
CA GLU A 217 -1.94 1.10 -22.17
C GLU A 217 -1.03 -0.13 -22.09
N ARG A 218 0.06 -0.13 -22.87
CA ARG A 218 1.05 -1.21 -22.86
C ARG A 218 1.71 -1.38 -21.48
N LEU A 219 2.21 -0.29 -20.90
CA LEU A 219 2.88 -0.30 -19.60
C LEU A 219 1.92 -0.69 -18.47
N LEU A 220 0.70 -0.15 -18.49
CA LEU A 220 -0.31 -0.48 -17.51
C LEU A 220 -0.69 -1.95 -17.58
N GLY A 221 -0.67 -2.59 -18.76
CA GLY A 221 -0.84 -4.03 -18.88
C GLY A 221 0.19 -4.84 -18.08
N PHE A 222 1.48 -4.46 -18.14
CA PHE A 222 2.54 -5.11 -17.35
C PHE A 222 2.36 -4.87 -15.85
N VAL A 223 2.13 -3.62 -15.46
CA VAL A 223 1.95 -3.22 -14.06
C VAL A 223 0.71 -3.88 -13.47
N GLN A 224 -0.41 -3.89 -14.19
CA GLN A 224 -1.64 -4.57 -13.77
C GLN A 224 -1.41 -6.08 -13.60
N ALA A 225 -0.73 -6.74 -14.54
CA ALA A 225 -0.43 -8.16 -14.42
C ALA A 225 0.41 -8.50 -13.18
N HIS A 226 1.34 -7.62 -12.82
CA HIS A 226 2.21 -7.79 -11.66
C HIS A 226 1.53 -7.50 -10.32
N TYR A 227 0.92 -6.33 -10.20
CA TYR A 227 0.35 -5.85 -8.93
C TYR A 227 -1.04 -6.38 -8.67
N ARG A 228 -1.71 -6.96 -9.67
CA ARG A 228 -2.85 -7.84 -9.43
C ARG A 228 -2.31 -9.03 -8.64
N LYS A 229 -2.28 -8.87 -7.30
CA LYS A 229 -1.79 -9.90 -6.38
C LYS A 229 -2.32 -11.26 -6.81
N SER A 230 -1.40 -12.09 -7.29
CA SER A 230 -1.41 -13.52 -7.11
C SER A 230 -1.44 -13.80 -5.61
N GLU A 231 -2.65 -13.81 -5.04
CA GLU A 231 -3.05 -14.62 -3.90
C GLU A 231 -4.58 -14.52 -3.73
N PRO A 232 -5.37 -15.48 -4.25
CA PRO A 232 -5.02 -16.65 -5.07
C PRO A 232 -5.59 -16.53 -6.50
N ASP A 233 -5.54 -17.63 -7.25
CA ASP A 233 -6.26 -17.92 -8.51
C ASP A 233 -7.80 -17.67 -8.48
N HIS A 234 -8.33 -16.87 -7.56
CA HIS A 234 -9.75 -16.68 -7.25
C HIS A 234 -10.34 -15.35 -7.72
N TYR A 235 -9.56 -14.51 -8.38
CA TYR A 235 -10.05 -13.25 -8.94
C TYR A 235 -9.97 -13.22 -10.47
N PRO A 236 -10.57 -14.21 -11.16
CA PRO A 236 -10.63 -14.21 -12.63
C PRO A 236 -11.40 -13.00 -13.12
N CYS A 237 -11.19 -12.60 -14.37
CA CYS A 237 -12.12 -11.71 -15.04
C CYS A 237 -13.48 -12.43 -15.10
N LEU A 238 -14.53 -11.78 -14.61
CA LEU A 238 -15.86 -12.35 -14.62
C LEU A 238 -16.56 -12.09 -15.95
N SER A 239 -17.39 -13.05 -16.37
CA SER A 239 -18.35 -12.85 -17.44
C SER A 239 -19.38 -11.78 -17.06
N ARG A 240 -20.08 -11.23 -18.05
CA ARG A 240 -21.15 -10.25 -17.84
C ARG A 240 -22.20 -10.75 -16.83
N LEU A 241 -22.65 -12.00 -16.97
CA LEU A 241 -23.65 -12.61 -16.09
C LEU A 241 -23.18 -12.71 -14.62
N GLN A 242 -21.91 -13.04 -14.42
CA GLN A 242 -21.32 -13.12 -13.07
C GLN A 242 -21.18 -11.73 -12.43
N TRP A 243 -20.84 -10.69 -13.22
CA TRP A 243 -20.89 -9.32 -12.74
C TRP A 243 -22.32 -8.90 -12.36
N GLU A 244 -23.30 -9.18 -13.24
CA GLU A 244 -24.72 -8.89 -12.98
C GLU A 244 -25.20 -9.54 -11.68
N ASP A 245 -24.93 -10.83 -11.50
CA ASP A 245 -25.26 -11.57 -10.27
C ASP A 245 -24.61 -10.93 -9.04
N MET A 246 -23.29 -10.68 -9.07
CA MET A 246 -22.57 -10.06 -7.96
C MET A 246 -23.15 -8.68 -7.58
N PHE A 247 -23.50 -7.88 -8.59
CA PHE A 247 -24.12 -6.57 -8.39
C PHE A 247 -25.54 -6.65 -7.83
N LEU A 248 -26.34 -7.61 -8.29
CA LEU A 248 -27.72 -7.81 -7.84
C LEU A 248 -27.77 -8.34 -6.40
N GLN A 249 -26.91 -9.31 -6.08
CA GLN A 249 -26.83 -9.95 -4.77
C GLN A 249 -26.03 -9.11 -3.74
N GLY A 250 -25.27 -8.11 -4.20
CA GLY A 250 -24.57 -7.15 -3.34
C GLY A 250 -23.33 -7.70 -2.61
N TYR A 251 -22.76 -8.83 -3.07
CA TYR A 251 -21.52 -9.39 -2.51
C TYR A 251 -20.27 -8.91 -3.27
N GLY A 252 -19.07 -9.28 -2.79
CA GLY A 252 -17.83 -9.07 -3.54
C GLY A 252 -17.36 -7.61 -3.64
N THR A 253 -17.76 -6.73 -2.72
CA THR A 253 -17.38 -5.30 -2.75
C THR A 253 -15.88 -5.06 -2.83
N ASP A 254 -15.08 -5.77 -2.02
CA ASP A 254 -13.62 -5.59 -2.07
C ASP A 254 -13.02 -6.09 -3.38
N TYR A 255 -13.54 -7.18 -3.93
CA TYR A 255 -13.17 -7.65 -5.25
C TYR A 255 -13.50 -6.61 -6.34
N ARG A 256 -14.72 -6.05 -6.33
CA ARG A 256 -15.13 -4.98 -7.26
C ARG A 256 -14.16 -3.80 -7.20
N ILE A 257 -13.88 -3.31 -6.01
CA ILE A 257 -13.02 -2.14 -5.80
C ILE A 257 -11.60 -2.38 -6.32
N TRP A 258 -11.05 -3.56 -6.07
CA TRP A 258 -9.69 -3.90 -6.50
C TRP A 258 -9.61 -4.20 -7.99
N HIS A 259 -10.46 -5.10 -8.46
CA HIS A 259 -10.39 -5.63 -9.81
C HIS A 259 -10.74 -4.60 -10.87
N LEU A 260 -11.79 -3.80 -10.65
CA LEU A 260 -12.23 -2.81 -11.65
C LEU A 260 -11.28 -1.61 -11.74
N ALA A 261 -10.44 -1.36 -10.73
CA ALA A 261 -9.38 -0.36 -10.80
C ALA A 261 -8.26 -0.80 -11.77
N LEU A 262 -8.03 -2.11 -11.89
CA LEU A 262 -6.89 -2.69 -12.61
C LEU A 262 -7.30 -3.51 -13.85
N CYS A 263 -8.56 -3.51 -14.24
CA CYS A 263 -9.02 -4.22 -15.43
C CYS A 263 -10.02 -3.36 -16.20
N LEU A 264 -9.53 -2.67 -17.24
CA LEU A 264 -10.36 -1.78 -18.07
C LEU A 264 -11.52 -2.54 -18.73
N GLU A 265 -11.31 -3.77 -19.19
CA GLU A 265 -12.35 -4.56 -19.85
C GLU A 265 -13.47 -4.97 -18.89
N CYS A 266 -13.13 -5.42 -17.67
CA CYS A 266 -14.13 -5.70 -16.65
C CYS A 266 -14.79 -4.41 -16.15
N LEU A 267 -14.06 -3.30 -16.03
CA LEU A 267 -14.63 -1.99 -15.72
C LEU A 267 -15.64 -1.57 -16.78
N ARG A 268 -15.36 -1.73 -18.07
CA ARG A 268 -16.29 -1.43 -19.17
C ARG A 268 -17.54 -2.31 -19.10
N THR A 269 -17.37 -3.58 -18.76
CA THR A 269 -18.50 -4.51 -18.58
C THR A 269 -19.35 -4.07 -17.40
N ALA A 270 -18.76 -3.91 -16.21
CA ALA A 270 -19.43 -3.44 -15.00
C ALA A 270 -20.11 -2.08 -15.19
N TRP A 271 -19.46 -1.14 -15.88
CA TRP A 271 -20.01 0.17 -16.23
C TRP A 271 -21.26 0.05 -17.10
N GLY A 272 -21.25 -0.87 -18.08
CA GLY A 272 -22.41 -1.17 -18.92
C GLY A 272 -23.58 -1.81 -18.17
N LEU A 273 -23.34 -2.39 -16.99
CA LEU A 273 -24.38 -2.90 -16.10
C LEU A 273 -24.89 -1.82 -15.16
N GLY A 274 -24.03 -0.93 -14.69
CA GLY A 274 -24.29 0.04 -13.63
C GLY A 274 -25.19 1.23 -13.99
N LEU A 275 -25.46 1.47 -15.27
CA LEU A 275 -26.16 2.66 -15.73
C LEU A 275 -27.54 2.32 -16.30
N ASP A 276 -28.53 2.14 -15.43
CA ASP A 276 -29.95 2.15 -15.79
C ASP A 276 -30.44 3.56 -16.21
N GLY A 277 -29.61 4.35 -16.91
CA GLY A 277 -30.04 5.67 -17.42
C GLY A 277 -28.98 6.74 -17.70
N ALA A 278 -27.69 6.56 -17.43
CA ALA A 278 -26.71 7.64 -17.70
C ALA A 278 -26.10 7.53 -19.12
N ALA A 279 -26.89 7.87 -20.13
CA ALA A 279 -26.44 8.04 -21.52
C ALA A 279 -25.46 9.22 -21.73
N ILE A 280 -25.07 9.93 -20.67
CA ILE A 280 -24.29 11.19 -20.75
C ILE A 280 -22.78 10.95 -20.58
N VAL A 281 -22.36 9.86 -19.93
CA VAL A 281 -20.94 9.61 -19.64
C VAL A 281 -20.42 8.49 -20.55
N GLY A 282 -19.40 8.82 -21.35
CA GLY A 282 -18.76 7.85 -22.24
C GLY A 282 -18.19 6.65 -21.50
N LYS A 283 -18.08 5.51 -22.19
CA LYS A 283 -17.48 4.29 -21.63
C LYS A 283 -16.07 4.60 -21.08
N PRO A 284 -15.69 4.00 -19.94
CA PRO A 284 -14.34 4.11 -19.40
C PRO A 284 -13.30 3.80 -20.48
N ARG A 285 -12.28 4.65 -20.56
CA ARG A 285 -11.11 4.51 -21.42
C ARG A 285 -9.89 4.90 -20.60
N LEU A 286 -8.71 4.44 -21.01
CA LEU A 286 -7.50 4.89 -20.35
C LEU A 286 -7.30 6.39 -20.62
N VAL A 287 -7.32 7.17 -19.55
CA VAL A 287 -7.00 8.60 -19.55
C VAL A 287 -6.13 8.82 -18.33
N LEU A 288 -4.81 8.79 -18.54
CA LEU A 288 -3.90 9.02 -17.43
C LEU A 288 -4.06 10.44 -16.88
N GLN A 289 -4.41 10.57 -15.61
CA GLN A 289 -4.36 11.84 -14.89
C GLN A 289 -3.06 11.87 -14.10
N LEU A 290 -2.19 12.84 -14.41
CA LEU A 290 -0.91 13.01 -13.73
C LEU A 290 -1.03 13.87 -12.46
N GLU A 291 -2.21 14.41 -12.20
CA GLU A 291 -2.53 15.23 -11.03
C GLU A 291 -3.85 14.74 -10.38
N PRO A 292 -4.01 14.91 -9.05
CA PRO A 292 -5.13 14.35 -8.29
C PRO A 292 -6.44 15.15 -8.36
#